data_AF-A0A328SC11-F1
#
_entry.id   AF-A0A328SC11-F1
#
_cell.length_a   1.000
_cell.length_b   1.000
_cell.length_c   1.000
_cell.angle_alpha   90.00
_cell.angle_beta   90.00
_cell.angle_gamma   90.00
#
_symmetry.space_group_name_H-M   'P 1'
#
loop_
_entity.id
_entity.type
_entity.pdbx_description
1 polymer ?
#
loop_
_entity_poly.entity_id
_entity_poly.type
_entity_poly.pdbx_seq_one_letter_code
_entity_poly.pdbx_strand_id
1 'polypeptide(L)'
;MNRWIFIVLLFSLIVSPCAFALQEYEVEHDFMPDEFIFEYNDHNTTTYEGDSGLKYAHVNNTLDNTTFIVPTERVRSIAYATKKSFKFSEPIIITRSIQRDDGRYILLTMKYKNGTVIPILDLDKDDLTNEQKSYFDDYYTQRSDYLMQQQEYAAEDLYDYETFRSRGSGKSRYSYYVGTGGSGVIYTPGSDRYW
;
A
#
# COMPACT_ATOMS: atom_id res chain seq x y z
N MET A 1 16.13 59.80 -6.34
CA MET A 1 14.92 59.03 -5.97
C MET A 1 14.98 57.66 -6.63
N ASN A 2 14.82 56.63 -5.83
CA ASN A 2 15.34 55.27 -6.01
C ASN A 2 14.62 54.46 -7.11
N ARG A 3 15.23 54.35 -8.30
CA ARG A 3 14.78 53.44 -9.38
C ARG A 3 15.17 51.97 -9.16
N TRP A 4 16.13 51.70 -8.26
CA TRP A 4 16.58 50.35 -7.93
C TRP A 4 15.68 49.60 -6.94
N ILE A 5 14.87 50.32 -6.15
CA ILE A 5 13.99 49.70 -5.14
C ILE A 5 12.80 48.98 -5.80
N PHE A 6 12.32 49.46 -6.95
CA PHE A 6 11.19 48.82 -7.63
C PHE A 6 11.52 47.48 -8.29
N ILE A 7 12.78 47.25 -8.68
CA ILE A 7 13.20 45.99 -9.33
C ILE A 7 13.42 44.89 -8.29
N VAL A 8 13.90 45.24 -7.09
CA VAL A 8 14.07 44.28 -5.98
C VAL A 8 12.73 43.82 -5.41
N LEU A 9 11.73 44.71 -5.37
CA LEU A 9 10.37 44.37 -4.89
C LEU A 9 9.56 43.50 -5.86
N LEU A 10 9.88 43.52 -7.16
CA LEU A 10 9.22 42.67 -8.16
C LEU A 10 9.82 41.25 -8.20
N PHE A 11 11.09 41.07 -7.84
CA PHE A 11 11.70 39.75 -7.71
C PHE A 11 11.33 39.02 -6.40
N SER A 12 10.92 39.75 -5.35
CA SER A 12 10.44 39.12 -4.10
C SER A 12 9.01 38.56 -4.19
N LEU A 13 8.27 38.86 -5.26
CA LEU A 13 6.88 38.36 -5.45
C LEU A 13 6.80 37.07 -6.29
N ILE A 14 7.92 36.59 -6.85
CA ILE A 14 7.96 35.34 -7.64
C ILE A 14 8.39 34.15 -6.76
N VAL A 15 8.83 34.39 -5.52
CA VAL A 15 9.00 33.36 -4.50
C VAL A 15 7.75 33.29 -3.62
N SER A 16 6.58 33.21 -4.26
CA SER A 16 5.42 32.65 -3.57
C SER A 16 5.64 31.14 -3.56
N PRO A 17 5.70 30.50 -2.39
CA PRO A 17 6.13 29.12 -2.28
C PRO A 17 5.15 28.24 -3.05
N CYS A 18 5.70 27.25 -3.76
CA CYS A 18 5.02 25.97 -3.90
C CYS A 18 4.65 25.52 -2.48
N ALA A 19 3.51 25.96 -1.95
CA ALA A 19 2.86 25.33 -0.84
C ALA A 19 2.38 24.00 -1.40
N PHE A 20 3.25 23.01 -1.23
CA PHE A 20 3.09 21.61 -1.54
C PHE A 20 1.62 21.22 -1.52
N ALA A 21 1.15 20.64 -2.63
CA ALA A 21 0.12 19.63 -2.55
C ALA A 21 0.72 18.51 -1.68
N LEU A 22 0.63 18.68 -0.36
CA LEU A 22 0.94 17.65 0.62
C LEU A 22 0.03 16.50 0.21
N GLN A 23 0.62 15.43 -0.29
CA GLN A 23 -0.13 14.26 -0.71
C GLN A 23 -0.99 13.88 0.49
N GLU A 24 -2.32 13.88 0.35
CA GLU A 24 -3.27 13.68 1.46
C GLU A 24 -2.95 12.41 2.28
N TYR A 25 -2.27 11.46 1.63
CA TYR A 25 -1.66 10.23 2.14
C TYR A 25 -0.62 10.39 3.26
N GLU A 26 -0.04 11.58 3.45
CA GLU A 26 0.97 11.88 4.50
C GLU A 26 0.40 12.71 5.67
N VAL A 27 -0.87 13.13 5.59
CA VAL A 27 -1.49 13.90 6.67
C VAL A 27 -1.79 12.98 7.86
N GLU A 28 -1.26 13.37 9.01
CA GLU A 28 -1.42 12.65 10.27
C GLU A 28 -2.70 13.04 10.98
N HIS A 29 -3.44 12.04 11.45
CA HIS A 29 -4.71 12.20 12.15
C HIS A 29 -4.71 11.42 13.47
N ASP A 30 -5.30 12.02 14.50
CA ASP A 30 -5.57 11.33 15.75
C ASP A 30 -6.70 10.33 15.55
N PHE A 31 -6.47 9.09 15.98
CA PHE A 31 -7.39 7.99 15.80
C PHE A 31 -7.58 7.23 17.10
N MET A 32 -8.83 7.18 17.56
CA MET A 32 -9.26 6.38 18.69
C MET A 32 -10.48 5.57 18.23
N PRO A 33 -10.29 4.29 17.85
CA PRO A 33 -11.35 3.49 17.27
C PRO A 33 -12.44 3.21 18.30
N ASP A 34 -13.68 3.21 17.83
CA ASP A 34 -14.85 2.71 18.56
C ASP A 34 -15.02 1.19 18.36
N GLU A 35 -16.24 0.71 18.12
CA GLU A 35 -16.51 -0.67 17.76
C GLU A 35 -16.13 -0.95 16.29
N PHE A 36 -15.44 -2.07 16.07
CA PHE A 36 -15.13 -2.59 14.75
C PHE A 36 -16.28 -3.45 14.24
N ILE A 37 -16.65 -3.28 12.97
CA ILE A 37 -17.54 -4.19 12.24
C ILE A 37 -16.67 -4.92 11.21
N PHE A 38 -16.40 -6.20 11.47
CA PHE A 38 -15.65 -7.07 10.58
C PHE A 38 -16.57 -7.62 9.49
N GLU A 39 -16.15 -7.49 8.24
CA GLU A 39 -16.87 -8.02 7.08
C GLU A 39 -16.10 -9.24 6.55
N TYR A 40 -16.70 -10.42 6.73
CA TYR A 40 -16.23 -11.68 6.17
C TYR A 40 -16.89 -11.96 4.82
N ASN A 41 -16.44 -13.01 4.15
CA ASN A 41 -17.01 -13.43 2.87
C ASN A 41 -18.50 -13.80 2.95
N ASP A 42 -18.92 -14.35 4.08
CA ASP A 42 -20.23 -14.93 4.31
C ASP A 42 -21.09 -14.18 5.35
N HIS A 43 -20.50 -13.35 6.21
CA HIS A 43 -21.24 -12.61 7.24
C HIS A 43 -20.50 -11.37 7.75
N ASN A 44 -21.21 -10.56 8.57
CA ASN A 44 -20.63 -9.43 9.30
C ASN A 44 -20.76 -9.68 10.81
N THR A 45 -19.75 -9.27 11.57
CA THR A 45 -19.71 -9.47 13.03
C THR A 45 -18.94 -8.33 13.70
N THR A 46 -19.20 -8.07 14.99
CA THR A 46 -18.40 -7.15 15.81
C THR A 46 -17.31 -7.87 16.61
N THR A 47 -17.25 -9.20 16.48
CA THR A 47 -16.23 -10.03 17.11
C THR A 47 -15.21 -10.45 16.07
N TYR A 48 -13.91 -10.29 16.36
CA TYR A 48 -12.87 -10.76 15.47
C TYR A 48 -12.71 -12.28 15.58
N GLU A 49 -12.94 -12.99 14.47
CA GLU A 49 -12.97 -14.46 14.41
C GLU A 49 -11.73 -15.08 13.76
N GLY A 50 -10.76 -14.25 13.36
CA GLY A 50 -9.61 -14.66 12.57
C GLY A 50 -9.50 -13.88 11.26
N ASP A 51 -8.42 -14.09 10.50
CA ASP A 51 -8.21 -13.44 9.19
C ASP A 51 -8.75 -14.27 8.01
N SER A 52 -9.08 -15.55 8.21
CA SER A 52 -9.66 -16.41 7.19
C SER A 52 -11.01 -15.87 6.74
N GLY A 53 -11.11 -15.57 5.44
CA GLY A 53 -12.33 -15.02 4.84
C GLY A 53 -12.64 -13.56 5.20
N LEU A 54 -11.76 -12.87 5.95
CA LEU A 54 -11.92 -11.45 6.26
C LEU A 54 -11.64 -10.59 5.03
N LYS A 55 -12.59 -9.74 4.65
CA LYS A 55 -12.42 -8.77 3.55
C LYS A 55 -11.77 -7.47 4.03
N TYR A 56 -12.33 -6.89 5.09
CA TYR A 56 -11.88 -5.66 5.75
C TYR A 56 -12.74 -5.44 7.01
N ALA A 57 -12.46 -4.38 7.78
CA ALA A 57 -13.34 -3.90 8.85
C ALA A 57 -13.77 -2.45 8.63
N HIS A 58 -14.93 -2.08 9.17
CA HIS A 58 -15.33 -0.68 9.32
C HIS A 58 -15.16 -0.25 10.77
N VAL A 59 -14.74 0.99 10.98
CA VAL A 59 -14.63 1.56 12.32
C VAL A 59 -14.80 3.07 12.29
N ASN A 60 -15.49 3.61 13.29
CA ASN A 60 -15.58 5.04 13.49
C ASN A 60 -14.46 5.52 14.41
N ASN A 61 -13.91 6.69 14.11
CA ASN A 61 -13.05 7.40 15.03
C ASN A 61 -13.89 8.18 16.03
N THR A 62 -13.73 7.89 17.32
CA THR A 62 -14.49 8.54 18.40
C THR A 62 -14.22 10.04 18.53
N LEU A 63 -13.11 10.53 17.97
CA LEU A 63 -12.68 11.93 18.10
C LEU A 63 -13.37 12.89 17.13
N ASP A 64 -13.61 12.45 15.90
CA ASP A 64 -14.14 13.28 14.81
C ASP A 64 -15.32 12.65 14.05
N ASN A 65 -15.76 11.46 14.49
CA ASN A 65 -16.83 10.66 13.89
C ASN A 65 -16.57 10.28 12.42
N THR A 66 -15.32 10.31 11.96
CA THR A 66 -14.93 9.84 10.64
C THR A 66 -15.00 8.31 10.58
N THR A 67 -15.59 7.76 9.53
CA THR A 67 -15.62 6.31 9.26
C THR A 67 -14.46 5.87 8.39
N PHE A 68 -13.79 4.79 8.80
CA PHE A 68 -12.67 4.19 8.11
C PHE A 68 -12.97 2.77 7.66
N ILE A 69 -12.49 2.43 6.46
CA ILE A 69 -12.28 1.07 6.01
C ILE A 69 -10.87 0.67 6.42
N VAL A 70 -10.75 -0.46 7.10
CA VAL A 70 -9.49 -1.02 7.60
C VAL A 70 -9.20 -2.30 6.81
N PRO A 71 -8.22 -2.27 5.88
CA PRO A 71 -7.81 -3.45 5.14
C PRO A 71 -7.36 -4.61 6.04
N THR A 72 -7.45 -5.85 5.55
CA THR A 72 -7.13 -7.07 6.30
C THR A 72 -5.75 -7.04 6.97
N GLU A 73 -4.72 -6.57 6.27
CA GLU A 73 -3.37 -6.45 6.80
C GLU A 73 -3.29 -5.42 7.94
N ARG A 74 -4.12 -4.37 7.91
CA ARG A 74 -4.24 -3.38 9.00
C ARG A 74 -5.06 -3.94 10.17
N VAL A 75 -6.10 -4.73 9.92
CA VAL A 75 -6.82 -5.47 10.96
C VAL A 75 -5.87 -6.38 11.73
N ARG A 76 -5.02 -7.15 11.05
CA ARG A 76 -3.98 -7.98 11.69
C ARG A 76 -3.00 -7.15 12.50
N SER A 77 -2.58 -6.01 11.98
CA SER A 77 -1.68 -5.08 12.66
C SER A 77 -2.29 -4.52 13.96
N ILE A 78 -3.59 -4.19 13.94
CA ILE A 78 -4.34 -3.75 15.14
C ILE A 78 -4.50 -4.92 16.12
N ALA A 79 -4.83 -6.11 15.62
CA ALA A 79 -4.91 -7.31 16.45
C ALA A 79 -3.56 -7.56 17.16
N TYR A 80 -2.44 -7.44 16.46
CA TYR A 80 -1.09 -7.52 17.05
C TYR A 80 -0.86 -6.45 18.11
N ALA A 81 -1.07 -5.18 17.76
CA ALA A 81 -0.85 -4.04 18.65
C ALA A 81 -1.68 -4.10 19.94
N THR A 82 -2.90 -4.63 19.86
CA THR A 82 -3.88 -4.63 20.96
C THR A 82 -4.08 -6.01 21.59
N LYS A 83 -3.29 -7.02 21.19
CA LYS A 83 -3.46 -8.42 21.60
C LYS A 83 -4.90 -8.94 21.39
N LYS A 84 -5.44 -8.69 20.20
CA LYS A 84 -6.79 -9.04 19.72
C LYS A 84 -7.94 -8.36 20.48
N SER A 85 -7.66 -7.37 21.32
CA SER A 85 -8.73 -6.63 22.02
C SER A 85 -9.38 -5.54 21.17
N PHE A 86 -8.69 -5.09 20.11
CA PHE A 86 -9.10 -3.98 19.25
C PHE A 86 -9.34 -2.66 20.00
N LYS A 87 -8.77 -2.54 21.21
CA LYS A 87 -8.89 -1.36 22.06
C LYS A 87 -7.50 -0.80 22.34
N PHE A 88 -7.32 0.47 22.02
CA PHE A 88 -6.14 1.23 22.41
C PHE A 88 -6.41 1.96 23.73
N SER A 89 -5.39 2.05 24.59
CA SER A 89 -5.49 2.79 25.85
C SER A 89 -5.41 4.31 25.66
N GLU A 90 -4.86 4.74 24.53
CA GLU A 90 -4.70 6.13 24.13
C GLU A 90 -4.88 6.24 22.60
N PRO A 91 -5.21 7.44 22.08
CA PRO A 91 -5.29 7.64 20.62
C PRO A 91 -3.95 7.31 19.95
N ILE A 92 -4.00 6.64 18.81
CA ILE A 92 -2.85 6.47 17.92
C ILE A 92 -2.87 7.53 16.82
N ILE A 93 -1.80 7.60 16.04
CA ILE A 93 -1.72 8.42 14.83
C ILE A 93 -1.90 7.52 13.61
N ILE A 94 -2.73 7.95 12.67
CA ILE A 94 -2.91 7.29 11.38
C ILE A 94 -2.68 8.25 10.22
N THR A 95 -2.40 7.69 9.05
CA THR A 95 -2.66 8.37 7.78
C THR A 95 -3.78 7.66 7.04
N ARG A 96 -4.43 8.36 6.10
CA ARG A 96 -5.61 7.87 5.39
C ARG A 96 -5.56 8.21 3.91
N SER A 97 -6.31 7.48 3.09
CA SER A 97 -6.47 7.78 1.67
C SER A 97 -7.19 9.12 1.46
N ILE A 98 -7.29 9.57 0.20
CA ILE A 98 -8.35 10.50 -0.17
C ILE A 98 -9.73 9.89 0.15
N GLN A 99 -10.72 10.73 0.44
CA GLN A 99 -12.09 10.26 0.71
C GLN A 99 -12.63 9.49 -0.52
N ARG A 100 -13.24 8.33 -0.29
CA ARG A 100 -13.95 7.57 -1.33
C ARG A 100 -15.31 8.20 -1.62
N ASP A 101 -15.90 7.82 -2.76
CA ASP A 101 -17.23 8.28 -3.17
C ASP A 101 -18.35 7.94 -2.17
N ASP A 102 -18.14 6.92 -1.34
CA ASP A 102 -19.05 6.50 -0.27
C ASP A 102 -18.87 7.27 1.06
N GLY A 103 -18.01 8.29 1.06
CA GLY A 103 -17.73 9.14 2.22
C GLY A 103 -16.74 8.55 3.23
N ARG A 104 -16.22 7.34 3.00
CA ARG A 104 -15.28 6.66 3.91
C ARG A 104 -13.83 6.87 3.47
N TYR A 105 -12.92 6.75 4.43
CA TYR A 105 -11.48 6.80 4.19
C TYR A 105 -10.85 5.42 4.36
N ILE A 106 -9.80 5.09 3.61
CA ILE A 106 -9.02 3.86 3.85
C ILE A 106 -7.90 4.19 4.83
N LEU A 107 -7.79 3.40 5.90
CA LEU A 107 -6.68 3.51 6.86
C LEU A 107 -5.39 2.99 6.22
N LEU A 108 -4.36 3.83 6.17
CA LEU A 108 -3.12 3.54 5.45
C LEU A 108 -1.95 3.22 6.35
N THR A 109 -1.67 4.00 7.39
CA THR A 109 -0.55 3.74 8.30
C THR A 109 -0.97 3.98 9.73
N MET A 110 -0.20 3.42 10.68
CA MET A 110 -0.49 3.51 12.10
C MET A 110 0.81 3.66 12.88
N LYS A 111 0.84 4.56 13.86
CA LYS A 111 1.94 4.70 14.82
C LYS A 111 1.40 5.17 16.17
N TYR A 112 2.07 4.79 17.24
CA TYR A 112 1.78 5.32 18.57
C TYR A 112 2.14 6.81 18.66
N LYS A 113 1.61 7.51 19.66
CA LYS A 113 1.90 8.95 19.91
C LYS A 113 3.38 9.24 20.13
N ASN A 114 4.14 8.27 20.64
CA ASN A 114 5.59 8.37 20.81
C ASN A 114 6.38 8.21 19.49
N GLY A 115 5.70 8.04 18.35
CA GLY A 115 6.29 7.89 17.02
C GLY A 115 6.60 6.44 16.62
N THR A 116 6.45 5.47 17.53
CA THR A 116 6.70 4.05 17.21
C THR A 116 5.69 3.55 16.19
N VAL A 117 6.17 3.08 15.05
CA VAL A 117 5.31 2.55 13.97
C VAL A 117 4.70 1.23 14.40
N ILE A 118 3.38 1.08 14.19
CA ILE A 118 2.71 -0.21 14.30
C ILE A 118 2.98 -0.96 12.99
N PRO A 119 3.67 -2.12 13.03
CA PRO A 119 4.09 -2.79 11.82
C PRO A 119 2.90 -3.32 11.04
N ILE A 120 2.92 -3.09 9.72
CA ILE A 120 1.98 -3.69 8.79
C ILE A 120 2.25 -5.20 8.72
N LEU A 121 1.24 -6.00 9.00
CA LEU A 121 1.26 -7.46 8.89
C LEU A 121 0.63 -7.92 7.58
N ASP A 122 1.46 -8.00 6.55
CA ASP A 122 1.06 -8.31 5.18
C ASP A 122 1.80 -9.56 4.66
N LEU A 123 1.14 -10.29 3.77
CA LEU A 123 1.66 -11.48 3.11
C LEU A 123 2.75 -11.16 2.09
N ASP A 124 3.01 -9.90 1.76
CA ASP A 124 4.13 -9.50 0.90
C ASP A 124 5.46 -9.37 1.67
N LYS A 125 5.42 -9.23 3.00
CA LYS A 125 6.62 -9.01 3.83
C LYS A 125 7.40 -10.28 4.13
N ASP A 126 8.69 -10.24 3.81
CA ASP A 126 9.60 -11.37 4.00
C ASP A 126 10.12 -11.51 5.44
N ASP A 127 10.05 -10.46 6.25
CA ASP A 127 10.76 -10.32 7.52
C ASP A 127 9.86 -10.41 8.78
N LEU A 128 8.65 -10.96 8.64
CA LEU A 128 7.74 -11.11 9.78
C LEU A 128 8.28 -12.06 10.86
N THR A 129 8.21 -11.63 12.12
CA THR A 129 8.60 -12.46 13.28
C THR A 129 7.60 -13.59 13.53
N ASN A 130 7.99 -14.62 14.29
CA ASN A 130 7.08 -15.71 14.64
C ASN A 130 5.85 -15.23 15.44
N GLU A 131 6.03 -14.20 16.26
CA GLU A 131 4.90 -13.58 16.98
C GLU A 131 3.94 -12.92 16.00
N GLN A 132 4.44 -12.14 15.04
CA GLN A 132 3.61 -11.49 14.03
C GLN A 132 2.87 -12.50 13.14
N LYS A 133 3.55 -13.58 12.74
CA LYS A 133 2.96 -14.69 11.97
C LYS A 133 1.81 -15.37 12.71
N SER A 134 1.80 -15.36 14.04
CA SER A 134 0.71 -15.97 14.84
C SER A 134 -0.62 -15.21 14.80
N TYR A 135 -0.66 -14.02 14.18
CA TYR A 135 -1.88 -13.24 13.95
C TYR A 135 -2.53 -13.52 12.58
N PHE A 136 -1.96 -14.44 11.82
CA PHE A 136 -2.57 -15.03 10.64
C PHE A 136 -3.15 -16.38 11.07
N ASP A 137 -4.31 -16.76 10.56
CA ASP A 137 -4.92 -18.06 10.88
C ASP A 137 -4.09 -19.21 10.32
N ASP A 138 -3.57 -19.06 9.10
CA ASP A 138 -2.63 -19.99 8.47
C ASP A 138 -1.60 -19.25 7.61
N TYR A 139 -0.61 -18.64 8.26
CA TYR A 139 0.41 -17.83 7.60
C TYR A 139 1.09 -18.55 6.42
N TYR A 140 1.50 -19.81 6.62
CA TYR A 140 2.33 -20.50 5.62
C TYR A 140 1.53 -20.88 4.38
N THR A 141 0.31 -21.36 4.54
CA THR A 141 -0.58 -21.64 3.42
C THR A 141 -0.95 -20.35 2.70
N GLN A 142 -1.41 -19.32 3.43
CA GLN A 142 -1.76 -18.04 2.82
C GLN A 142 -0.59 -17.38 2.08
N ARG A 143 0.64 -17.46 2.63
CA ARG A 143 1.84 -16.93 1.98
C ARG A 143 2.20 -17.72 0.73
N SER A 144 2.07 -19.04 0.76
CA SER A 144 2.28 -19.89 -0.41
C SER A 144 1.31 -19.54 -1.53
N ASP A 145 0.02 -19.41 -1.20
CA ASP A 145 -1.03 -19.06 -2.16
C ASP A 145 -0.80 -17.68 -2.76
N TYR A 146 -0.46 -16.69 -1.93
CA TYR A 146 -0.10 -15.35 -2.37
C TYR A 146 1.08 -15.36 -3.36
N LEU A 147 2.15 -16.10 -3.05
CA LEU A 147 3.32 -16.19 -3.93
C LEU A 147 3.00 -16.91 -5.25
N MET A 148 2.16 -17.94 -5.21
CA MET A 148 1.70 -18.62 -6.42
C MET A 148 0.88 -17.69 -7.30
N GLN A 149 -0.03 -16.92 -6.71
CA GLN A 149 -0.86 -15.95 -7.44
C GLN A 149 0.00 -14.84 -8.07
N GLN A 150 1.01 -14.33 -7.36
CA GLN A 150 1.98 -13.37 -7.91
C GLN A 150 2.75 -13.93 -9.11
N GLN A 151 3.14 -15.21 -9.05
CA GLN A 151 3.79 -15.88 -10.18
C GLN A 151 2.86 -16.05 -11.38
N GLU A 152 1.58 -16.35 -11.13
CA GLU A 152 0.56 -16.46 -12.18
C GLU A 152 0.35 -15.11 -12.88
N TYR A 153 0.15 -14.02 -12.12
CA TYR A 153 0.04 -12.68 -12.71
C TYR A 153 1.28 -12.27 -13.50
N ALA A 154 2.47 -12.54 -12.96
CA ALA A 154 3.71 -12.26 -13.69
C ALA A 154 3.83 -13.09 -14.98
N ALA A 155 3.30 -14.32 -15.00
CA ALA A 155 3.26 -15.14 -16.20
C ALA A 155 2.22 -14.63 -17.22
N GLU A 156 1.03 -14.23 -16.77
CA GLU A 156 -0.01 -13.63 -17.61
C GLU A 156 0.47 -12.35 -18.29
N ASP A 157 1.12 -11.45 -17.54
CA ASP A 157 1.72 -10.23 -18.08
C ASP A 157 2.77 -10.53 -19.16
N LEU A 158 3.56 -11.60 -18.98
CA LEU A 158 4.52 -12.07 -19.99
C LEU A 158 3.82 -12.61 -21.24
N TYR A 159 2.73 -13.39 -21.10
CA TYR A 159 1.95 -13.89 -22.23
C TYR A 159 1.29 -12.76 -23.04
N ASP A 160 0.74 -11.75 -22.37
CA ASP A 160 0.15 -10.58 -23.04
C ASP A 160 1.22 -9.76 -23.77
N TYR A 161 2.40 -9.60 -23.16
CA TYR A 161 3.54 -8.96 -23.81
C TYR A 161 4.04 -9.73 -25.04
N GLU A 162 4.18 -11.06 -24.97
CA GLU A 162 4.59 -11.90 -26.10
C GLU A 162 3.53 -11.88 -27.22
N THR A 163 2.25 -11.87 -26.86
CA THR A 163 1.14 -11.76 -27.81
C THR A 163 1.16 -10.40 -28.52
N PHE A 164 1.44 -9.31 -27.80
CA PHE A 164 1.64 -7.98 -28.38
C PHE A 164 2.86 -7.95 -29.32
N ARG A 165 3.95 -8.63 -28.93
CA ARG A 165 5.17 -8.73 -29.73
C ARG A 165 4.98 -9.55 -31.02
N SER A 166 4.13 -10.59 -30.99
CA SER A 166 3.80 -11.40 -32.17
C SER A 166 3.03 -10.62 -33.24
N ARG A 167 2.35 -9.53 -32.86
CA ARG A 167 1.65 -8.61 -33.77
C ARG A 167 2.54 -7.49 -34.32
N GLY A 168 3.75 -7.32 -33.78
CA GLY A 168 4.73 -6.30 -34.17
C GLY A 168 5.89 -6.86 -34.99
N SER A 169 5.64 -7.15 -36.27
CA SER A 169 6.69 -7.37 -37.26
C SER A 169 7.57 -6.11 -37.41
N GLY A 170 8.84 -6.17 -36.99
CA GLY A 170 9.78 -5.06 -37.19
C GLY A 170 11.16 -5.19 -36.54
N LYS A 171 12.01 -6.07 -37.07
CA LYS A 171 13.50 -6.00 -37.07
C LYS A 171 14.25 -5.56 -35.78
N SER A 172 13.91 -6.08 -34.61
CA SER A 172 14.84 -6.08 -33.45
C SER A 172 14.63 -7.31 -32.58
N ARG A 173 15.64 -8.19 -32.53
CA ARG A 173 15.61 -9.42 -31.71
C ARG A 173 16.10 -9.11 -30.29
N TYR A 174 15.16 -8.73 -29.43
CA TYR A 174 15.36 -8.75 -27.98
C TYR A 174 15.14 -10.17 -27.46
N SER A 175 16.11 -10.74 -26.75
CA SER A 175 15.91 -12.01 -26.04
C SER A 175 15.89 -11.71 -24.55
N TYR A 176 14.84 -12.15 -23.87
CA TYR A 176 14.69 -12.05 -22.43
C TYR A 176 15.03 -13.40 -21.81
N TYR A 177 15.75 -13.40 -20.69
CA TYR A 177 16.04 -14.62 -19.93
C TYR A 177 15.76 -14.40 -18.44
N VAL A 178 15.30 -15.47 -17.80
CA VAL A 178 15.02 -15.53 -16.36
C VAL A 178 15.76 -16.72 -15.78
N GLY A 179 16.53 -16.47 -14.71
CA GLY A 179 17.20 -17.51 -13.93
C GLY A 179 17.27 -17.13 -12.45
N THR A 180 17.72 -18.07 -11.62
CA THR A 180 17.79 -17.93 -10.15
C THR A 180 18.69 -16.78 -9.65
N GLY A 181 19.43 -16.11 -10.53
CA GLY A 181 20.28 -14.94 -10.23
C GLY A 181 19.73 -13.60 -10.72
N GLY A 182 18.48 -13.53 -11.17
CA GLY A 182 17.83 -12.30 -11.68
C GLY A 182 17.51 -12.36 -13.18
N SER A 183 16.82 -11.33 -13.68
CA SER A 183 16.38 -11.23 -15.07
C SER A 183 17.12 -10.13 -15.83
N GLY A 184 17.36 -10.33 -17.12
CA GLY A 184 18.02 -9.34 -17.98
C GLY A 184 17.52 -9.37 -19.43
N VAL A 185 17.70 -8.25 -20.12
CA VAL A 185 17.38 -8.10 -21.55
C VAL A 185 18.68 -8.13 -22.36
N ILE A 186 18.82 -9.08 -23.27
CA ILE A 186 19.94 -9.12 -24.22
C ILE A 186 19.52 -8.44 -25.52
N TYR A 187 20.23 -7.37 -25.85
CA TYR A 187 20.17 -6.76 -27.17
C TYR A 187 21.14 -7.50 -28.10
N THR A 188 20.61 -8.11 -29.16
CA THR A 188 21.45 -8.63 -30.25
C THR A 188 21.36 -7.67 -31.42
N PRO A 189 22.40 -6.86 -31.72
CA PRO A 189 22.42 -6.04 -32.91
C PRO A 189 22.34 -6.94 -34.15
N GLY A 190 21.43 -6.63 -35.08
CA GLY A 190 21.38 -7.32 -36.37
C GLY A 190 22.67 -7.06 -37.15
N SER A 191 23.40 -8.11 -37.47
CA SER A 191 24.58 -8.01 -38.33
C SER A 191 24.14 -7.92 -39.80
N ASP A 192 23.90 -6.72 -40.28
CA ASP A 192 23.92 -6.46 -41.72
C ASP A 192 25.38 -6.56 -42.21
N ARG A 193 25.77 -7.74 -42.69
CA ARG A 193 27.00 -7.90 -43.47
C ARG A 193 26.73 -7.38 -44.88
N TYR A 194 27.45 -6.32 -45.25
CA TYR A 194 27.56 -5.81 -46.60
C TYR A 194 28.09 -6.90 -47.56
N TRP A 195 27.38 -7.10 -48.68
CA TRP A 195 27.96 -7.35 -50.00
C TRP A 195 27.50 -6.22 -50.91
#